data_AF-A0A1Q8CDL2-F1
#
_entry.id   AF-A0A1Q8CDL2-F1
#
_cell.length_a   1.000
_cell.length_b   1.000
_cell.length_c   1.000
_cell.angle_alpha   90.00
_cell.angle_beta   90.00
_cell.angle_gamma   90.00
#
_symmetry.space_group_name_H-M   'P 1'
#
loop_
_entity.id
_entity.type
_entity.pdbx_description
1 polymer ?
#
loop_
_entity_poly.entity_id
_entity_poly.type
_entity_poly.pdbx_seq_one_letter_code
_entity_poly.pdbx_strand_id
1 'polypeptide(L)'
;MLNLIAVVIAVVAVVASLAHVGYLALLNSAATKRAGGAPVAQYVRSRWPVAGVTTAGALLAWALTSGNAFVDVLAILLAAGSGGVATKALQSTKDRYRSDQ
;
A
#
# COMPACT_ATOMS: atom_id res chain seq x y z
N MET A 1 -3.08 -31.59 2.78
CA MET A 1 -3.27 -31.32 1.33
C MET A 1 -3.86 -29.93 1.09
N LEU A 2 -5.05 -29.59 1.60
CA LEU A 2 -5.64 -28.24 1.45
C LEU A 2 -4.74 -27.10 1.96
N ASN A 3 -3.98 -27.32 3.05
CA ASN A 3 -3.07 -26.32 3.59
C ASN A 3 -1.91 -25.95 2.65
N LEU A 4 -1.38 -26.93 1.89
CA LEU A 4 -0.31 -26.68 0.91
C LEU A 4 -0.83 -25.85 -0.26
N ILE A 5 -2.03 -26.18 -0.75
CA ILE A 5 -2.69 -25.43 -1.84
C ILE A 5 -2.97 -23.99 -1.37
N ALA A 6 -3.47 -23.80 -0.14
CA ALA A 6 -3.70 -22.48 0.44
C ALA A 6 -2.42 -21.64 0.53
N VAL A 7 -1.31 -22.24 0.98
CA VAL A 7 -0.01 -21.57 1.04
C VAL A 7 0.50 -21.19 -0.35
N VAL A 8 0.39 -22.09 -1.33
CA VAL A 8 0.81 -21.80 -2.72
C VAL A 8 -0.01 -20.65 -3.31
N ILE A 9 -1.33 -20.67 -3.14
CA ILE A 9 -2.22 -19.58 -3.60
C ILE A 9 -1.84 -18.26 -2.91
N ALA A 10 -1.59 -18.28 -1.60
CA ALA A 10 -1.18 -17.10 -0.86
C ALA A 10 0.14 -16.52 -1.38
N VAL A 11 1.15 -17.36 -1.64
CA VAL A 11 2.43 -16.91 -2.22
C VAL A 11 2.23 -16.29 -3.60
N VAL A 12 1.44 -16.92 -4.47
CA VAL A 12 1.14 -16.38 -5.81
C VAL A 12 0.42 -15.03 -5.71
N ALA A 13 -0.55 -14.89 -4.80
CA ALA A 13 -1.27 -13.64 -4.57
C ALA A 13 -0.34 -12.52 -4.06
N VAL A 14 0.57 -12.84 -3.14
CA VAL A 14 1.56 -11.87 -2.62
C VAL A 14 2.48 -11.40 -3.75
N VAL A 15 3.06 -12.32 -4.52
CA VAL A 15 3.94 -11.99 -5.66
C VAL A 15 3.21 -11.13 -6.70
N ALA A 16 1.98 -11.48 -7.05
CA ALA A 16 1.17 -10.71 -8.00
C ALA A 16 0.87 -9.28 -7.50
N SER A 17 0.55 -9.13 -6.21
CA SER A 17 0.28 -7.83 -5.61
C SER A 17 1.53 -6.94 -5.57
N LEU A 18 2.68 -7.50 -5.21
CA LEU A 18 3.97 -6.80 -5.20
C LEU A 18 4.39 -6.40 -6.61
N ALA A 19 4.20 -7.25 -7.62
CA ALA A 19 4.47 -6.92 -9.00
C ALA A 19 3.61 -5.75 -9.49
N HIS A 20 2.32 -5.72 -9.12
CA HIS A 20 1.41 -4.64 -9.48
C HIS A 20 1.80 -3.30 -8.83
N VAL A 21 2.11 -3.31 -7.53
CA VAL A 21 2.58 -2.12 -6.80
C VAL A 21 3.91 -1.63 -7.36
N GLY A 22 4.87 -2.53 -7.59
CA GLY A 22 6.16 -2.20 -8.18
C GLY A 22 6.02 -1.58 -9.56
N TYR A 23 5.14 -2.13 -10.41
CA TYR A 23 4.86 -1.58 -11.74
C TYR A 23 4.26 -0.16 -11.65
N LEU A 24 3.28 0.07 -10.78
CA LEU A 24 2.71 1.41 -10.57
C LEU A 24 3.74 2.41 -10.02
N ALA A 25 4.61 1.98 -9.11
CA ALA A 25 5.67 2.83 -8.58
C ALA A 25 6.67 3.25 -9.66
N LEU A 26 7.07 2.31 -10.52
CA LEU A 26 7.93 2.58 -11.68
C LEU A 26 7.25 3.52 -12.69
N LEU A 27 5.97 3.27 -13.00
CA LEU A 27 5.18 4.10 -13.92
C LEU A 27 5.04 5.53 -13.38
N ASN A 28 4.80 5.68 -12.07
CA ASN A 28 4.74 6.97 -11.41
C ASN A 28 6.08 7.71 -11.51
N SER A 29 7.19 7.03 -11.23
CA SER A 29 8.54 7.60 -11.33
C SER A 29 8.85 8.08 -12.76
N ALA A 30 8.54 7.27 -13.76
CA ALA A 30 8.71 7.62 -15.17
C ALA A 30 7.81 8.79 -15.60
N ALA A 31 6.54 8.80 -15.17
CA ALA A 31 5.60 9.87 -15.47
C ALA A 31 6.00 11.21 -14.83
N THR A 32 6.54 11.19 -13.62
CA THR A 32 6.94 12.41 -12.90
C THR A 32 8.20 13.05 -13.50
N LYS A 33 9.07 12.24 -14.13
CA LYS A 33 10.32 12.71 -14.76
C LYS A 33 10.14 13.23 -16.19
N ARG A 34 8.98 13.02 -16.82
CA ARG A 34 8.73 13.39 -18.23
C ARG A 34 7.86 14.64 -18.32
N ALA A 35 8.30 15.63 -19.10
CA ALA A 35 7.48 16.79 -19.44
C ALA A 35 6.19 16.33 -20.16
N GLY A 36 5.03 16.65 -19.58
CA GLY A 36 3.71 16.19 -20.05
C GLY A 36 3.17 14.92 -19.38
N GLY A 37 3.88 14.32 -18.42
CA GLY A 37 3.43 13.11 -17.70
C GLY A 37 2.37 13.33 -16.62
N ALA A 38 1.90 14.57 -16.41
CA ALA A 38 0.94 14.92 -15.37
C ALA A 38 -0.38 14.12 -15.39
N PRO A 39 -1.01 13.82 -16.54
CA PRO A 39 -2.23 12.99 -16.57
C PRO A 39 -1.97 11.55 -16.16
N VAL A 40 -0.81 11.00 -16.55
CA VAL A 40 -0.38 9.64 -16.19
C VAL A 40 -0.07 9.56 -14.70
N ALA A 41 0.59 10.58 -14.15
CA ALA A 41 0.85 10.67 -12.72
C ALA A 41 -0.45 10.74 -11.90
N GLN A 42 -1.44 11.55 -12.32
CA GLN A 42 -2.76 11.60 -11.66
C GLN A 42 -3.49 10.25 -11.71
N TYR A 43 -3.46 9.58 -12.86
CA TYR A 43 -4.08 8.27 -13.03
C TYR A 43 -3.43 7.17 -12.19
N VAL A 44 -2.10 7.21 -12.07
CA VAL A 44 -1.40 6.28 -11.18
C VAL A 44 -1.77 6.60 -9.73
N ARG A 45 -1.79 7.89 -9.34
CA ARG A 45 -2.16 8.31 -7.98
C ARG A 45 -3.57 7.89 -7.58
N SER A 46 -4.53 7.86 -8.52
CA SER A 46 -5.88 7.36 -8.24
C SER A 46 -5.97 5.83 -8.10
N ARG A 47 -4.96 5.09 -8.59
CA ARG A 47 -4.87 3.63 -8.49
C ARG A 47 -4.09 3.11 -7.29
N TRP A 48 -3.28 3.96 -6.66
CA TRP A 48 -2.57 3.63 -5.41
C TRP A 48 -3.48 3.08 -4.30
N PRO A 49 -4.70 3.60 -4.07
CA PRO A 49 -5.63 3.02 -3.10
C PRO A 49 -6.01 1.58 -3.44
N VAL A 50 -6.31 1.28 -4.70
CA VAL A 50 -6.66 -0.06 -5.17
C VAL A 50 -5.49 -1.01 -4.97
N ALA A 51 -4.29 -0.60 -5.39
CA ALA A 51 -3.07 -1.38 -5.22
C ALA A 51 -2.74 -1.63 -3.74
N GLY A 52 -2.97 -0.64 -2.88
CA GLY A 52 -2.84 -0.77 -1.42
C GLY A 52 -3.80 -1.81 -0.85
N VAL A 53 -5.09 -1.74 -1.22
CA VAL A 53 -6.11 -2.70 -0.76
C VAL A 53 -5.80 -4.12 -1.23
N THR A 54 -5.43 -4.30 -2.50
CA THR A 54 -5.14 -5.64 -3.03
C THR A 54 -3.90 -6.26 -2.38
N THR A 55 -2.88 -5.44 -2.07
CA THR A 55 -1.67 -5.90 -1.38
C THR A 55 -1.96 -6.24 0.07
N ALA A 56 -2.73 -5.41 0.78
CA ALA A 56 -3.17 -5.70 2.13
C ALA A 56 -3.99 -7.00 2.20
N GLY A 57 -4.89 -7.21 1.24
CA GLY A 57 -5.67 -8.45 1.13
C GLY A 57 -4.81 -9.69 0.88
N ALA A 58 -3.81 -9.60 -0.01
CA ALA A 58 -2.89 -10.70 -0.27
C ALA A 58 -2.03 -11.04 0.97
N LEU A 59 -1.52 -10.02 1.67
CA LEU A 59 -0.77 -10.20 2.91
C LEU A 59 -1.64 -10.78 4.02
N LEU A 60 -2.91 -10.36 4.13
CA LEU A 60 -3.86 -10.90 5.08
C LEU A 60 -4.17 -12.38 4.80
N ALA A 61 -4.39 -12.74 3.53
CA ALA A 61 -4.61 -14.13 3.13
C ALA A 61 -3.40 -15.00 3.48
N TRP A 62 -2.18 -14.52 3.21
CA TRP A 62 -0.95 -15.22 3.60
C TRP A 62 -0.81 -15.34 5.12
N ALA A 63 -1.11 -14.26 5.85
CA ALA A 63 -1.05 -14.25 7.30
C ALA A 63 -1.99 -15.30 7.92
N LEU A 64 -3.22 -15.41 7.42
CA LEU A 64 -4.19 -16.43 7.82
C LEU A 64 -3.70 -17.86 7.58
N THR A 65 -2.89 -18.10 6.55
CA THR A 65 -2.27 -19.43 6.32
C THR A 65 -1.13 -19.77 7.28
N SER A 66 -0.58 -18.77 7.98
CA SER A 66 0.63 -18.91 8.81
C SER A 66 0.38 -18.89 10.33
N GLY A 67 -0.89 -18.81 10.76
CA GLY A 67 -1.29 -18.88 12.17
C GLY A 67 -0.97 -17.62 12.98
N ASN A 68 0.29 -17.41 13.38
CA ASN A 68 0.70 -16.30 14.24
C ASN A 68 0.78 -14.96 13.50
N ALA A 69 1.08 -14.96 12.19
CA ALA A 69 1.32 -13.71 11.46
C ALA A 69 0.04 -12.87 11.25
N PHE A 70 -1.16 -13.41 11.46
CA PHE A 70 -2.40 -12.63 11.38
C PHE A 70 -2.42 -11.48 12.40
N VAL A 71 -2.00 -11.75 13.64
CA VAL A 71 -1.94 -10.74 14.70
C VAL A 71 -0.88 -9.69 14.37
N ASP A 72 0.26 -10.11 13.82
CA ASP A 72 1.33 -9.20 13.39
C ASP A 72 0.89 -8.29 12.25
N VAL A 73 0.17 -8.82 11.25
CA VAL A 73 -0.37 -8.01 10.14
C VAL A 73 -1.43 -7.03 10.63
N LEU A 74 -2.31 -7.43 11.55
CA LEU A 74 -3.26 -6.49 12.17
C LEU A 74 -2.53 -5.39 12.94
N ALA A 75 -1.50 -5.72 13.71
CA ALA A 75 -0.70 -4.74 14.43
C ALA A 75 -0.01 -3.75 13.48
N ILE A 76 0.57 -4.24 12.38
CA ILE A 76 1.18 -3.41 11.34
C ILE A 76 0.15 -2.49 10.67
N LEU A 77 -1.04 -3.00 10.32
CA LEU A 77 -2.10 -2.19 9.72
C LEU A 77 -2.62 -1.12 10.67
N LEU A 78 -2.80 -1.46 11.95
CA LEU A 78 -3.25 -0.53 12.98
C LEU A 78 -2.19 0.56 13.23
N ALA A 79 -0.91 0.17 13.29
CA ALA A 79 0.22 1.09 13.44
C ALA A 79 0.40 2.00 12.20
N ALA A 80 0.31 1.43 10.99
CA ALA A 80 0.41 2.20 9.75
C ALA A 80 -0.77 3.17 9.58
N GLY A 81 -2.00 2.72 9.90
CA GLY A 81 -3.21 3.54 9.84
C GLY A 81 -3.16 4.70 10.84
N SER A 82 -2.84 4.41 12.10
CA SER A 82 -2.74 5.43 13.15
C SER A 82 -1.57 6.40 12.90
N GLY A 83 -0.40 5.90 12.51
CA GLY A 83 0.77 6.73 12.17
C GLY A 83 0.55 7.62 10.94
N GLY A 84 -0.12 7.10 9.90
CA GLY A 84 -0.50 7.88 8.71
C GLY A 84 -1.48 9.02 9.03
N VAL A 85 -2.48 8.76 9.87
CA VAL A 85 -3.43 9.81 10.31
C VAL A 85 -2.72 10.83 11.21
N ALA A 86 -1.89 10.38 12.15
CA ALA A 86 -1.16 11.26 13.06
C ALA A 86 -0.18 12.19 12.31
N THR A 87 0.55 11.65 11.33
CA THR A 87 1.47 12.46 10.50
C THR A 87 0.73 13.48 9.64
N LYS A 88 -0.42 13.11 9.05
CA LYS A 88 -1.26 14.05 8.29
C LYS A 88 -1.84 15.15 9.18
N ALA A 89 -2.31 14.79 10.38
CA ALA A 89 -2.77 15.77 11.36
C ALA A 89 -1.63 16.72 11.77
N LEU A 90 -0.42 16.19 12.00
CA LEU A 90 0.76 16.99 12.31
C LEU A 90 1.14 17.96 11.17
N GLN A 91 1.12 17.50 9.92
CA GLN A 91 1.36 18.34 8.75
C GLN A 91 0.30 19.45 8.64
N SER A 92 -0.99 19.10 8.75
CA SER A 92 -2.07 20.09 8.71
C SER A 92 -1.95 21.17 9.79
N THR A 93 -1.53 20.79 11.00
CA THR A 93 -1.28 21.73 12.08
C THR A 93 -0.09 22.63 11.76
N LYS A 94 1.03 22.05 11.28
CA LYS A 94 2.23 22.81 10.89
C LYS A 94 1.93 23.80 9.77
N ASP A 95 1.20 23.38 8.73
CA ASP A 95 0.86 24.22 7.59
C ASP A 95 0.01 25.41 8.02
N ARG A 96 -0.98 25.18 8.88
CA ARG A 96 -1.84 26.25 9.44
C ARG A 96 -1.04 27.31 10.21
N TYR A 97 -0.12 26.89 11.07
CA TYR A 97 0.71 27.85 11.81
C TYR A 97 1.78 28.52 10.96
N ARG A 98 2.15 27.93 9.82
CA ARG A 98 3.11 28.50 8.87
C ARG A 98 2.46 29.45 7.87
N SER A 99 1.16 29.29 7.60
CA SER A 99 0.37 30.20 6.76
C SER A 99 -0.19 31.42 7.51
N ASP A 100 -0.29 31.35 8.84
CA ASP A 100 -0.72 32.45 9.71
C ASP A 100 0.45 33.37 10.16
N GLN A 101 1.66 33.20 9.59
CA GLN A 101 2.82 34.10 9.70
C GLN A 101 3.07 34.82 8.38
#